data_AF-A0A4U0P3I5-F1
#
_entry.id   AF-A0A4U0P3I5-F1
#
_cell.length_a   1.000
_cell.length_b   1.000
_cell.length_c   1.000
_cell.angle_alpha   90.00
_cell.angle_beta   90.00
_cell.angle_gamma   90.00
#
_symmetry.space_group_name_H-M   'P 1'
#
loop_
_entity.id
_entity.type
_entity.pdbx_description
1 polymer ?
#
loop_
_entity_poly.entity_id
_entity_poly.type
_entity_poly.pdbx_seq_one_letter_code
_entity_poly.pdbx_strand_id
1 'polypeptide(L)'
;MKSIYSFLLHILLLLSVSCQSDITKEIPALVDQNPLKEDQSVKFPNHWIKQSGIDELNGVDLYKSNTTVGVKKTNMYVMVIDPAKVEMKPILSSAIYGKRVSAYYNDEPGTVYAAVNGGYFWDGTSLSVVRYNAEILSDNIRAIYQTYNGQNTAYYPTRAAFGIDINNKPTVGWVYSIQNKGPLYIYPQPSSNAAGTIPQPMPTASFPTGGTLWDAHSAIGGSPMLVKDGAIRLTDKEEMISVDNTSSRPRTAIGYLENGLVLVFVAEGGNTTESVPGLTLLEVANQMMDLGCKGAINLDGGGSSTLYVNNKHTIKPSDPSGERTVKSALVFKKK
;
A
#
# COMPACT_ATOMS: atom_id res chain seq x y z
N MET A 1 57.46 36.00 41.62
CA MET A 1 56.36 36.89 42.07
C MET A 1 55.18 35.98 42.42
N LYS A 2 54.98 35.68 43.73
CA LYS A 2 53.87 36.15 44.61
C LYS A 2 52.49 35.71 44.05
N SER A 3 51.57 35.02 44.74
CA SER A 3 51.26 34.77 46.17
C SER A 3 50.09 33.73 46.20
N ILE A 4 50.15 32.60 46.92
CA ILE A 4 49.57 32.26 48.26
C ILE A 4 48.03 32.38 48.39
N TYR A 5 47.48 31.36 49.07
CA TYR A 5 46.22 31.24 49.86
C TYR A 5 45.16 30.29 49.27
N SER A 6 44.46 29.43 50.02
CA SER A 6 44.64 28.76 51.31
C SER A 6 43.38 27.89 51.48
N PHE A 7 43.55 26.75 52.13
CA PHE A 7 42.51 25.89 52.70
C PHE A 7 41.41 26.66 53.45
N LEU A 8 40.16 26.18 53.35
CA LEU A 8 39.22 26.18 54.48
C LEU A 8 38.42 24.88 54.51
N LEU A 9 38.68 24.11 55.56
CA LEU A 9 37.95 22.94 56.03
C LEU A 9 37.31 23.34 57.37
N HIS A 10 36.00 23.20 57.52
CA HIS A 10 35.24 23.15 58.79
C HIS A 10 34.04 22.21 58.51
N ILE A 11 34.03 20.95 58.92
CA ILE A 11 33.68 20.36 60.24
C ILE A 11 32.20 20.52 60.66
N LEU A 12 31.52 19.36 60.60
CA LEU A 12 30.41 18.78 61.39
C LEU A 12 29.02 19.45 61.45
N LEU A 13 28.00 18.68 61.04
CA LEU A 13 27.07 18.05 62.01
C LEU A 13 26.39 16.81 61.40
N LEU A 14 26.53 15.66 62.08
CA LEU A 14 25.73 14.46 61.88
C LEU A 14 24.38 14.66 62.57
N LEU A 15 23.28 14.47 61.83
CA LEU A 15 22.01 14.02 62.40
C LEU A 15 21.47 12.92 61.49
N SER A 16 21.66 11.69 61.94
CA SER A 16 20.98 10.50 61.45
C SER A 16 19.49 10.61 61.75
N VAL A 17 18.68 10.72 60.72
CA VAL A 17 17.26 10.34 60.78
C VAL A 17 17.06 9.24 59.75
N SER A 18 16.96 8.01 60.28
CA SER A 18 16.43 6.87 59.55
C SER A 18 15.00 7.16 59.13
N CYS A 19 14.73 7.20 57.84
CA CYS A 19 13.40 6.94 57.33
C CYS A 19 13.55 6.08 56.07
N GLN A 20 13.38 4.78 56.25
CA GLN A 20 12.99 3.89 55.18
C GLN A 20 11.70 4.45 54.57
N SER A 21 11.74 4.74 53.28
CA SER A 21 10.54 4.70 52.45
C SER A 21 10.93 3.96 51.19
N ASP A 22 10.64 2.65 51.22
CA ASP A 22 10.42 1.86 50.02
C ASP A 22 9.42 2.62 49.13
N ILE A 23 9.93 3.17 48.04
CA ILE A 23 9.10 3.59 46.92
C ILE A 23 9.67 2.90 45.69
N THR A 24 9.46 1.59 45.63
CA THR A 24 9.20 0.93 44.36
C THR A 24 7.99 1.65 43.75
N LYS A 25 8.24 2.62 42.86
CA LYS A 25 7.20 3.06 41.94
C LYS A 25 6.91 1.87 41.04
N GLU A 26 5.88 1.11 41.41
CA GLU A 26 5.18 0.24 40.48
C GLU A 26 4.86 1.09 39.24
N ILE A 27 5.48 0.74 38.12
CA ILE A 27 5.05 1.19 36.81
C ILE A 27 3.62 0.63 36.69
N PRO A 28 2.58 1.47 36.55
CA PRO A 28 1.26 0.93 36.27
C PRO A 28 1.38 0.13 34.98
N ALA A 29 1.08 -1.17 35.06
CA ALA A 29 0.94 -2.00 33.87
C ALA A 29 0.06 -1.22 32.89
N LEU A 30 0.58 -0.98 31.68
CA LEU A 30 -0.25 -0.48 30.59
C LEU A 30 -1.41 -1.45 30.48
N VAL A 31 -2.58 -1.00 30.90
CA VAL A 31 -3.82 -1.74 30.75
C VAL A 31 -4.00 -1.86 29.25
N ASP A 32 -3.83 -3.08 28.75
CA ASP A 32 -4.12 -3.49 27.39
C ASP A 32 -5.63 -3.31 27.15
N GLN A 33 -6.00 -2.08 26.79
CA GLN A 33 -7.35 -1.70 26.39
C GLN A 33 -7.50 -1.97 24.89
N ASN A 34 -7.52 -3.24 24.49
CA ASN A 34 -8.61 -3.69 23.62
C ASN A 34 -8.67 -5.23 23.49
N PRO A 35 -9.71 -5.88 24.02
CA PRO A 35 -10.07 -7.20 23.57
C PRO A 35 -10.72 -7.06 22.18
N LEU A 36 -9.94 -7.17 21.10
CA LEU A 36 -10.51 -7.41 19.77
C LEU A 36 -11.00 -8.86 19.70
N LYS A 37 -12.19 -9.10 20.26
CA LYS A 37 -12.99 -10.29 20.02
C LYS A 37 -14.45 -9.91 19.86
N GLU A 38 -14.80 -9.57 18.63
CA GLU A 38 -16.13 -9.80 18.08
C GLU A 38 -15.96 -10.11 16.58
N ASP A 39 -16.76 -11.05 16.10
CA ASP A 39 -16.71 -11.72 14.79
C ASP A 39 -15.84 -11.03 13.69
N GLN A 40 -14.72 -11.66 13.33
CA GLN A 40 -13.84 -11.26 12.23
C GLN A 40 -14.49 -11.40 10.84
N SER A 41 -15.77 -11.81 10.75
CA SER A 41 -16.47 -11.94 9.49
C SER A 41 -16.59 -10.60 8.77
N VAL A 42 -16.21 -10.62 7.50
CA VAL A 42 -16.34 -9.47 6.62
C VAL A 42 -17.80 -9.29 6.24
N LYS A 43 -18.36 -8.12 6.52
CA LYS A 43 -19.75 -7.77 6.15
C LYS A 43 -19.77 -7.03 4.82
N PHE A 44 -19.63 -7.77 3.72
CA PHE A 44 -19.81 -7.19 2.39
C PHE A 44 -21.29 -7.09 2.01
N PRO A 45 -21.66 -6.17 1.10
CA PRO A 45 -23.01 -6.14 0.58
C PRO A 45 -23.34 -7.46 -0.16
N ASN A 46 -24.58 -7.93 -0.02
CA ASN A 46 -25.04 -9.29 -0.35
C ASN A 46 -24.73 -9.78 -1.79
N HIS A 47 -24.45 -8.87 -2.72
CA HIS A 47 -24.01 -9.21 -4.08
C HIS A 47 -22.58 -9.75 -4.19
N TRP A 48 -21.77 -9.67 -3.14
CA TRP A 48 -20.44 -10.27 -3.08
C TRP A 48 -20.56 -11.71 -2.59
N ILE A 49 -20.45 -12.66 -3.52
CA ILE A 49 -20.64 -14.08 -3.26
C ILE A 49 -19.30 -14.73 -2.97
N LYS A 50 -19.15 -15.33 -1.78
CA LYS A 50 -17.95 -16.10 -1.41
C LYS A 50 -17.76 -17.28 -2.36
N GLN A 51 -16.55 -17.46 -2.86
CA GLN A 51 -16.19 -18.52 -3.79
C GLN A 51 -15.74 -19.76 -3.01
N SER A 52 -16.24 -20.94 -3.41
CA SER A 52 -15.82 -22.22 -2.85
C SER A 52 -14.48 -22.70 -3.39
N GLY A 53 -13.85 -23.67 -2.70
CA GLY A 53 -12.56 -24.23 -3.11
C GLY A 53 -11.36 -23.34 -2.77
N ILE A 54 -11.61 -22.31 -1.96
CA ILE A 54 -10.61 -21.44 -1.33
C ILE A 54 -10.57 -21.68 0.20
N ASP A 55 -11.51 -22.47 0.73
CA ASP A 55 -11.72 -22.67 2.17
C ASP A 55 -10.50 -23.28 2.90
N GLU A 56 -9.63 -23.98 2.17
CA GLU A 56 -8.39 -24.55 2.71
C GLU A 56 -7.23 -23.52 2.80
N LEU A 57 -7.38 -22.35 2.17
CA LEU A 57 -6.36 -21.29 2.20
C LEU A 57 -6.51 -20.49 3.50
N ASN A 58 -5.81 -20.93 4.55
CA ASN A 58 -5.90 -20.32 5.88
C ASN A 58 -5.61 -18.81 5.84
N GLY A 59 -6.60 -17.99 6.20
CA GLY A 59 -6.49 -16.52 6.21
C GLY A 59 -6.74 -15.87 4.84
N VAL A 60 -7.27 -16.60 3.87
CA VAL A 60 -7.67 -16.07 2.55
C VAL A 60 -9.12 -16.42 2.26
N ASP A 61 -9.92 -15.41 1.93
CA ASP A 61 -11.24 -15.59 1.33
C ASP A 61 -11.26 -14.94 -0.06
N LEU A 62 -12.08 -15.48 -0.96
CA LEU A 62 -12.31 -14.89 -2.28
C LEU A 62 -13.81 -14.66 -2.49
N TYR A 63 -14.18 -13.49 -2.96
CA TYR A 63 -15.54 -13.12 -3.30
C TYR A 63 -15.63 -12.68 -4.75
N LYS A 64 -16.77 -12.92 -5.38
CA LYS A 64 -17.08 -12.49 -6.74
C LYS A 64 -18.36 -11.66 -6.75
N SER A 65 -18.39 -10.63 -7.59
CA SER A 65 -19.61 -9.90 -7.92
C SER A 65 -19.70 -9.69 -9.44
N ASN A 66 -20.91 -9.86 -9.96
CA ASN A 66 -21.28 -9.52 -11.35
C ASN A 66 -22.35 -8.41 -11.39
N THR A 67 -22.59 -7.73 -10.27
CA THR A 67 -23.59 -6.66 -10.21
C THR A 67 -23.17 -5.49 -11.08
N THR A 68 -24.16 -4.91 -11.75
CA THR A 68 -23.94 -3.77 -12.62
C THR A 68 -23.51 -2.54 -11.85
N VAL A 69 -22.57 -1.78 -12.42
CA VAL A 69 -22.24 -0.42 -11.97
C VAL A 69 -22.85 0.55 -12.97
N GLY A 70 -23.92 1.23 -12.56
CA GLY A 70 -24.81 1.93 -13.50
C GLY A 70 -25.40 0.95 -14.51
N VAL A 71 -25.18 1.20 -15.81
CA VAL A 71 -25.63 0.34 -16.92
C VAL A 71 -24.59 -0.72 -17.33
N LYS A 72 -23.41 -0.73 -16.72
CA LYS A 72 -22.29 -1.56 -17.16
C LYS A 72 -22.33 -2.93 -16.49
N LYS A 73 -22.24 -4.01 -17.27
CA LYS A 73 -21.96 -5.33 -16.70
C LYS A 73 -20.54 -5.35 -16.14
N THR A 74 -20.35 -6.11 -15.07
CA THR A 74 -19.06 -6.22 -14.41
C THR A 74 -18.70 -7.68 -14.17
N ASN A 75 -17.40 -7.93 -14.00
CA ASN A 75 -16.87 -9.16 -13.44
C ASN A 75 -15.76 -8.76 -12.47
N MET A 76 -16.10 -8.75 -11.18
CA MET A 76 -15.24 -8.23 -10.12
C MET A 76 -14.93 -9.33 -9.12
N TYR A 77 -13.71 -9.33 -8.62
CA TYR A 77 -13.28 -10.20 -7.54
C TYR A 77 -12.66 -9.36 -6.43
N VAL A 78 -12.88 -9.77 -5.20
CA VAL A 78 -12.13 -9.25 -4.05
C VAL A 78 -11.60 -10.42 -3.23
N MET A 79 -10.30 -10.41 -3.01
CA MET A 79 -9.61 -11.35 -2.13
C MET A 79 -9.38 -10.65 -0.80
N VAL A 80 -9.84 -11.28 0.29
CA VAL A 80 -9.64 -10.83 1.67
C VAL A 80 -8.52 -11.62 2.28
N ILE A 81 -7.62 -10.94 2.99
CA ILE A 81 -6.39 -11.52 3.50
C ILE A 81 -6.25 -11.11 4.97
N ASP A 82 -6.05 -12.10 5.83
CA ASP A 82 -5.64 -11.90 7.21
C ASP A 82 -4.11 -11.79 7.26
N PRO A 83 -3.54 -10.58 7.41
CA PRO A 83 -2.10 -10.40 7.38
C PRO A 83 -1.42 -11.03 8.60
N ALA A 84 -2.15 -11.45 9.64
CA ALA A 84 -1.56 -12.22 10.74
C ALA A 84 -1.23 -13.66 10.30
N LYS A 85 -1.97 -14.23 9.34
CA LYS A 85 -1.84 -15.62 8.88
C LYS A 85 -1.12 -15.77 7.54
N VAL A 86 -1.19 -14.73 6.70
CA VAL A 86 -0.68 -14.74 5.33
C VAL A 86 0.45 -13.73 5.19
N GLU A 87 1.55 -14.17 4.58
CA GLU A 87 2.64 -13.29 4.20
C GLU A 87 2.27 -12.54 2.91
N MET A 88 2.39 -11.21 2.92
CA MET A 88 2.36 -10.39 1.71
C MET A 88 3.79 -10.10 1.28
N LYS A 89 4.21 -10.69 0.16
CA LYS A 89 5.55 -10.54 -0.40
C LYS A 89 5.53 -9.74 -1.71
N PRO A 90 5.91 -8.46 -1.69
CA PRO A 90 6.18 -7.72 -2.92
C PRO A 90 7.44 -8.27 -3.60
N ILE A 91 7.35 -8.54 -4.91
CA ILE A 91 8.45 -9.05 -5.72
C ILE A 91 8.72 -8.07 -6.85
N LEU A 92 10.00 -7.74 -7.06
CA LEU A 92 10.50 -7.03 -8.24
C LEU A 92 11.26 -8.03 -9.12
N SER A 93 10.87 -8.18 -10.39
CA SER A 93 11.55 -9.13 -11.28
C SER A 93 12.89 -8.60 -11.78
N SER A 94 13.89 -9.51 -11.79
CA SER A 94 15.18 -9.30 -12.44
C SER A 94 15.12 -9.41 -13.97
N ALA A 95 14.09 -10.04 -14.54
CA ALA A 95 13.89 -10.08 -15.99
C ALA A 95 13.56 -8.67 -16.50
N ILE A 96 14.15 -8.29 -17.65
CA ILE A 96 14.02 -6.93 -18.21
C ILE A 96 12.55 -6.52 -18.30
N TYR A 97 11.72 -7.30 -18.97
CA TYR A 97 10.29 -7.02 -19.15
C TYR A 97 9.36 -7.64 -18.09
N GLY A 98 9.92 -8.14 -16.99
CA GLY A 98 9.15 -8.75 -15.92
C GLY A 98 8.70 -10.18 -16.23
N LYS A 99 7.67 -10.63 -15.50
CA LYS A 99 7.08 -11.97 -15.62
C LYS A 99 5.57 -11.87 -15.58
N ARG A 100 4.87 -12.92 -16.03
CA ARG A 100 3.43 -13.08 -15.79
C ARG A 100 3.17 -13.22 -14.29
N VAL A 101 2.01 -12.75 -13.80
CA VAL A 101 1.57 -12.94 -12.40
C VAL A 101 1.50 -14.42 -12.04
N SER A 102 0.99 -15.26 -12.94
CA SER A 102 1.03 -16.72 -12.81
C SER A 102 2.45 -17.28 -12.66
N ALA A 103 3.44 -16.71 -13.33
CA ALA A 103 4.83 -17.12 -13.18
C ALA A 103 5.43 -16.67 -11.84
N TYR A 104 5.12 -15.47 -11.33
CA TYR A 104 5.51 -15.08 -9.97
C TYR A 104 4.93 -16.03 -8.92
N TYR A 105 3.67 -16.47 -9.10
CA TYR A 105 3.04 -17.47 -8.25
C TYR A 105 3.78 -18.81 -8.31
N ASN A 106 4.06 -19.32 -9.51
CA ASN A 106 4.65 -20.66 -9.71
C ASN A 106 6.13 -20.73 -9.30
N ASP A 107 6.87 -19.64 -9.49
CA ASP A 107 8.30 -19.57 -9.19
C ASP A 107 8.56 -19.34 -7.68
N GLU A 108 7.57 -18.85 -6.93
CA GLU A 108 7.73 -18.56 -5.51
C GLU A 108 7.74 -19.86 -4.68
N PRO A 109 8.79 -20.12 -3.88
CA PRO A 109 8.88 -21.35 -3.09
C PRO A 109 7.86 -21.39 -1.94
N GLY A 110 7.50 -22.61 -1.54
CA GLY A 110 6.58 -22.85 -0.44
C GLY A 110 5.12 -22.88 -0.88
N THR A 111 4.20 -22.76 0.08
CA THR A 111 2.76 -22.78 -0.21
C THR A 111 2.27 -21.38 -0.56
N VAL A 112 2.08 -21.13 -1.85
CA VAL A 112 1.54 -19.87 -2.38
C VAL A 112 0.02 -19.98 -2.50
N TYR A 113 -0.69 -18.96 -2.05
CA TYR A 113 -2.16 -18.88 -2.10
C TYR A 113 -2.64 -18.08 -3.31
N ALA A 114 -1.98 -16.96 -3.57
CA ALA A 114 -2.34 -16.08 -4.67
C ALA A 114 -1.18 -15.19 -5.13
N ALA A 115 -1.32 -14.62 -6.32
CA ALA A 115 -0.52 -13.51 -6.78
C ALA A 115 -1.39 -12.49 -7.53
N VAL A 116 -1.02 -11.21 -7.46
CA VAL A 116 -1.66 -10.12 -8.19
C VAL A 116 -0.58 -9.21 -8.78
N ASN A 117 -0.88 -8.52 -9.88
CA ASN A 117 0.04 -7.53 -10.43
C ASN A 117 0.33 -6.40 -9.42
N GLY A 118 1.53 -5.83 -9.51
CA GLY A 118 2.00 -4.76 -8.64
C GLY A 118 1.80 -3.36 -9.23
N GLY A 119 2.79 -2.51 -8.97
CA GLY A 119 2.78 -1.10 -9.38
C GLY A 119 3.17 -0.87 -10.84
N TYR A 120 3.20 0.41 -11.21
CA TYR A 120 3.46 0.88 -12.57
C TYR A 120 4.90 0.61 -13.00
N PHE A 121 5.07 0.48 -14.31
CA PHE A 121 6.37 0.31 -14.94
C PHE A 121 6.38 0.95 -16.33
N TRP A 122 7.57 1.27 -16.81
CA TRP A 122 7.80 1.76 -18.16
C TRP A 122 9.13 1.20 -18.66
N ASP A 123 9.12 0.67 -19.88
CA ASP A 123 10.32 0.16 -20.57
C ASP A 123 11.20 -0.75 -19.67
N GLY A 124 10.57 -1.76 -19.07
CA GLY A 124 11.25 -2.72 -18.18
C GLY A 124 11.68 -2.17 -16.81
N THR A 125 11.41 -0.90 -16.51
CA THR A 125 11.77 -0.24 -15.25
C THR A 125 10.54 -0.02 -14.38
N SER A 126 10.62 -0.37 -13.09
CA SER A 126 9.55 -0.06 -12.14
C SER A 126 9.48 1.44 -11.88
N LEU A 127 8.27 1.99 -11.85
CA LEU A 127 7.99 3.38 -11.48
C LEU A 127 7.32 3.49 -10.11
N SER A 128 7.14 2.35 -9.46
CA SER A 128 6.49 2.21 -8.17
C SER A 128 7.47 1.65 -7.14
N VAL A 129 7.27 2.06 -5.89
CA VAL A 129 8.04 1.50 -4.77
C VAL A 129 7.77 0.00 -4.66
N VAL A 130 8.82 -0.78 -4.44
CA VAL A 130 8.71 -2.19 -4.09
C VAL A 130 9.62 -2.38 -2.89
N ARG A 131 9.05 -2.76 -1.75
CA ARG A 131 9.79 -2.96 -0.50
C ARG A 131 9.44 -4.31 0.09
N TYR A 132 10.44 -5.06 0.52
CA TYR A 132 10.25 -6.34 1.19
C TYR A 132 11.33 -6.55 2.24
N ASN A 133 10.98 -7.06 3.42
CA ASN A 133 11.89 -7.20 4.56
C ASN A 133 12.67 -5.92 4.88
N ALA A 134 11.96 -4.79 4.87
CA ALA A 134 12.49 -3.44 5.07
C ALA A 134 13.49 -2.94 4.00
N GLU A 135 13.86 -3.76 3.01
CA GLU A 135 14.72 -3.38 1.87
C GLU A 135 13.90 -2.77 0.73
N ILE A 136 14.36 -1.63 0.19
CA ILE A 136 13.76 -0.99 -0.98
C ILE A 136 14.37 -1.55 -2.27
N LEU A 137 13.59 -2.38 -2.97
CA LEU A 137 13.95 -2.98 -4.24
C LEU A 137 13.81 -1.98 -5.40
N SER A 138 12.82 -1.10 -5.34
CA SER A 138 12.56 0.00 -6.27
C SER A 138 11.96 1.19 -5.53
N ASP A 139 12.24 2.41 -5.99
CA ASP A 139 11.56 3.63 -5.54
C ASP A 139 10.28 3.89 -6.36
N ASN A 140 9.39 4.73 -5.83
CA ASN A 140 8.46 5.47 -6.69
C ASN A 140 9.26 6.41 -7.60
N ILE A 141 8.72 6.73 -8.78
CA ILE A 141 9.31 7.79 -9.62
C ILE A 141 9.50 9.08 -8.80
N ARG A 142 10.75 9.56 -8.73
CA ARG A 142 11.14 10.67 -7.86
C ARG A 142 10.95 12.05 -8.50
N ALA A 143 10.96 12.11 -9.84
CA ALA A 143 10.74 13.33 -10.59
C ALA A 143 10.06 13.04 -11.93
N ILE A 144 9.14 13.91 -12.33
CA ILE A 144 8.45 13.88 -13.62
C ILE A 144 8.72 15.22 -14.30
N TYR A 145 9.10 15.17 -15.57
CA TYR A 145 9.42 16.35 -16.34
C TYR A 145 8.22 16.74 -17.20
N GLN A 146 7.75 17.98 -17.06
CA GLN A 146 6.68 18.56 -17.87
C GLN A 146 7.02 19.98 -18.30
N THR A 147 6.44 20.40 -19.42
CA THR A 147 6.55 21.79 -19.87
C THR A 147 5.81 22.73 -18.91
N TYR A 148 6.52 23.71 -18.38
CA TYR A 148 5.99 24.81 -17.58
C TYR A 148 6.66 26.10 -18.03
N ASN A 149 5.88 27.13 -18.38
CA ASN A 149 6.38 28.39 -18.96
C ASN A 149 7.36 28.20 -20.13
N GLY A 150 7.09 27.22 -21.00
CA GLY A 150 7.93 26.90 -22.16
C GLY A 150 9.24 26.17 -21.83
N GLN A 151 9.46 25.80 -20.56
CA GLN A 151 10.67 25.11 -20.10
C GLN A 151 10.35 23.69 -19.63
N ASN A 152 11.24 22.75 -19.92
CA ASN A 152 11.15 21.40 -19.38
C ASN A 152 11.50 21.41 -17.88
N THR A 153 10.51 21.20 -17.02
CA THR A 153 10.60 21.47 -15.58
C THR A 153 10.29 20.21 -14.78
N ALA A 154 11.08 19.97 -13.73
CA ALA A 154 10.87 18.84 -12.83
C ALA A 154 9.74 19.11 -11.82
N TYR A 155 8.86 18.13 -11.66
CA TYR A 155 7.87 18.02 -10.59
C TYR A 155 8.22 16.81 -9.74
N TYR A 156 8.11 16.94 -8.42
CA TYR A 156 8.49 15.89 -7.46
C TYR A 156 7.24 15.36 -6.76
N PRO A 157 6.52 14.39 -7.35
CA PRO A 157 5.30 13.86 -6.76
C PRO A 157 5.59 12.93 -5.58
N THR A 158 4.76 13.00 -4.55
CA THR A 158 4.62 11.93 -3.56
C THR A 158 3.53 10.99 -4.06
N ARG A 159 3.83 9.72 -4.33
CA ARG A 159 2.86 8.75 -4.86
C ARG A 159 2.33 7.82 -3.79
N ALA A 160 1.08 7.37 -3.95
CA ALA A 160 0.43 6.48 -3.00
C ALA A 160 1.13 5.11 -2.94
N ALA A 161 1.23 4.55 -1.74
CA ALA A 161 1.71 3.19 -1.51
C ALA A 161 0.87 2.52 -0.41
N PHE A 162 0.81 1.19 -0.49
CA PHE A 162 0.23 0.32 0.51
C PHE A 162 1.35 -0.45 1.18
N GLY A 163 1.32 -0.54 2.50
CA GLY A 163 2.34 -1.27 3.26
C GLY A 163 1.78 -1.93 4.50
N ILE A 164 2.52 -2.92 5.00
CA ILE A 164 2.24 -3.65 6.24
C ILE A 164 3.47 -3.52 7.14
N ASP A 165 3.27 -3.16 8.41
CA ASP A 165 4.35 -3.09 9.41
C ASP A 165 4.70 -4.48 9.98
N ILE A 166 5.66 -4.58 10.89
CA ILE A 166 6.08 -5.85 11.50
C ILE A 166 4.99 -6.49 12.38
N ASN A 167 4.00 -5.71 12.82
CA ASN A 167 2.86 -6.16 13.62
C ASN A 167 1.65 -6.53 12.75
N ASN A 168 1.84 -6.64 11.44
CA ASN A 168 0.79 -6.93 10.45
C ASN A 168 -0.26 -5.82 10.30
N LYS A 169 0.04 -4.59 10.74
CA LYS A 169 -0.87 -3.45 10.58
C LYS A 169 -0.74 -2.85 9.17
N PRO A 170 -1.82 -2.87 8.37
CA PRO A 170 -1.80 -2.25 7.05
C PRO A 170 -1.89 -0.72 7.16
N THR A 171 -1.26 -0.03 6.22
CA THR A 171 -1.31 1.43 6.07
C THR A 171 -1.30 1.82 4.60
N VAL A 172 -1.92 2.96 4.28
CA VAL A 172 -1.73 3.66 3.01
C VAL A 172 -1.28 5.09 3.27
N GLY A 173 -0.45 5.63 2.38
CA GLY A 173 -0.11 7.04 2.38
C GLY A 173 0.65 7.43 1.13
N TRP A 174 0.92 8.73 1.00
CA TRP A 174 1.79 9.22 -0.04
C TRP A 174 3.23 9.10 0.43
N VAL A 175 4.10 8.53 -0.39
CA VAL A 175 5.46 8.20 0.01
C VAL A 175 6.52 8.75 -0.94
N TYR A 176 7.72 8.99 -0.42
CA TYR A 176 8.85 9.49 -1.19
C TYR A 176 10.19 9.04 -0.61
N SER A 177 11.08 8.55 -1.47
CA SER A 177 12.48 8.29 -1.13
C SER A 177 13.31 9.54 -1.42
N ILE A 178 13.83 10.20 -0.38
CA ILE A 178 14.65 11.42 -0.55
C ILE A 178 15.92 11.12 -1.34
N GLN A 179 16.53 9.96 -1.12
CA GLN A 179 17.68 9.44 -1.85
C GLN A 179 17.30 8.17 -2.60
N ASN A 180 18.04 7.82 -3.65
CA ASN A 180 17.82 6.58 -4.41
C ASN A 180 17.91 5.38 -3.48
N LYS A 181 16.82 4.62 -3.35
CA LYS A 181 16.67 3.51 -2.40
C LYS A 181 17.05 3.86 -0.95
N GLY A 182 16.88 5.13 -0.59
CA GLY A 182 17.17 5.66 0.73
C GLY A 182 15.97 5.55 1.67
N PRO A 183 16.01 6.20 2.84
CA PRO A 183 14.88 6.17 3.77
C PRO A 183 13.58 6.63 3.10
N LEU A 184 12.54 5.82 3.25
CA LEU A 184 11.21 6.05 2.66
C LEU A 184 10.35 6.81 3.66
N TYR A 185 9.88 7.99 3.26
CA TYR A 185 9.00 8.81 4.09
C TYR A 185 7.55 8.62 3.67
N ILE A 186 6.64 8.65 4.64
CA ILE A 186 5.19 8.70 4.44
C ILE A 186 4.67 10.06 4.89
N TYR A 187 3.72 10.61 4.14
CA TYR A 187 3.13 11.92 4.36
C TYR A 187 1.61 11.80 4.57
N PRO A 188 1.02 12.64 5.44
CA PRO A 188 -0.42 12.66 5.66
C PRO A 188 -1.20 13.31 4.51
N GLN A 189 -0.53 14.04 3.63
CA GLN A 189 -1.09 14.67 2.42
C GLN A 189 -0.08 14.57 1.28
N PRO A 190 -0.54 14.51 0.02
CA PRO A 190 0.37 14.56 -1.11
C PRO A 190 1.00 15.92 -1.25
N SER A 191 2.19 15.97 -1.86
CA SER A 191 2.71 17.21 -2.42
C SER A 191 1.71 17.72 -3.46
N SER A 192 1.26 18.97 -3.32
CA SER A 192 0.17 19.55 -4.10
C SER A 192 0.59 19.95 -5.52
N ASN A 193 1.26 19.04 -6.22
CA ASN A 193 1.66 19.24 -7.61
C ASN A 193 0.44 19.21 -8.53
N ALA A 194 0.53 19.95 -9.64
CA ALA A 194 -0.45 19.89 -10.72
C ALA A 194 0.19 20.33 -12.03
N ALA A 195 -0.18 19.69 -13.13
CA ALA A 195 0.40 19.98 -14.43
C ALA A 195 0.05 21.42 -14.83
N GLY A 196 1.03 22.16 -15.35
CA GLY A 196 0.86 23.56 -15.73
C GLY A 196 0.81 24.56 -14.57
N THR A 197 1.07 24.12 -13.32
CA THR A 197 1.17 25.01 -12.15
C THR A 197 2.62 25.12 -11.68
N ILE A 198 2.93 26.02 -10.74
CA ILE A 198 4.28 26.12 -10.18
C ILE A 198 4.65 24.78 -9.51
N PRO A 199 5.76 24.11 -9.91
CA PRO A 199 6.18 22.88 -9.28
C PRO A 199 6.43 23.07 -7.78
N GLN A 200 6.03 22.07 -7.00
CA GLN A 200 6.31 22.07 -5.55
C GLN A 200 7.78 21.73 -5.26
N PRO A 201 8.32 22.15 -4.10
CA PRO A 201 9.64 21.73 -3.65
C PRO A 201 9.80 20.20 -3.66
N MET A 202 11.03 19.73 -3.81
CA MET A 202 11.35 18.31 -3.64
C MET A 202 10.98 17.86 -2.22
N PRO A 203 10.26 16.73 -2.04
CA PRO A 203 9.92 16.24 -0.72
C PRO A 203 11.14 15.98 0.17
N THR A 204 11.00 16.32 1.45
CA THR A 204 11.98 16.17 2.53
C THR A 204 11.28 15.62 3.77
N ALA A 205 12.03 15.34 4.84
CA ALA A 205 11.43 14.97 6.13
C ALA A 205 10.42 16.00 6.67
N SER A 206 10.47 17.24 6.20
CA SER A 206 9.59 18.34 6.63
C SER A 206 8.60 18.83 5.57
N PHE A 207 8.71 18.34 4.33
CA PHE A 207 7.84 18.75 3.21
C PHE A 207 7.43 17.54 2.35
N PRO A 208 6.15 17.32 2.03
CA PRO A 208 4.98 17.96 2.64
C PRO A 208 4.97 17.87 4.17
N THR A 209 4.23 18.75 4.84
CA THR A 209 4.19 18.80 6.30
C THR A 209 3.77 17.47 6.89
N GLY A 210 4.41 17.05 7.98
CA GLY A 210 4.08 15.82 8.71
C GLY A 210 4.71 14.56 8.14
N GLY A 211 5.73 14.69 7.28
CA GLY A 211 6.54 13.58 6.82
C GLY A 211 7.20 12.83 7.99
N THR A 212 7.12 11.50 7.96
CA THR A 212 7.79 10.63 8.93
C THR A 212 8.42 9.45 8.22
N LEU A 213 9.45 8.84 8.83
CA LEU A 213 10.01 7.59 8.30
C LEU A 213 8.93 6.51 8.33
N TRP A 214 8.73 5.83 7.21
CA TRP A 214 7.74 4.78 7.12
C TRP A 214 8.32 3.44 7.53
N ASP A 215 7.69 2.82 8.53
CA ASP A 215 8.09 1.57 9.17
C ASP A 215 7.53 0.31 8.50
N ALA A 216 6.79 0.45 7.39
CA ALA A 216 6.29 -0.70 6.63
C ALA A 216 7.44 -1.64 6.21
N HIS A 217 7.36 -2.90 6.64
CA HIS A 217 8.35 -3.93 6.32
C HIS A 217 8.17 -4.45 4.89
N SER A 218 6.92 -4.51 4.43
CA SER A 218 6.52 -4.89 3.08
C SER A 218 5.63 -3.81 2.50
N ALA A 219 5.94 -3.32 1.30
CA ALA A 219 5.15 -2.28 0.64
C ALA A 219 5.17 -2.39 -0.89
N ILE A 220 4.08 -1.97 -1.50
CA ILE A 220 3.94 -1.81 -2.95
C ILE A 220 3.42 -0.41 -3.27
N GLY A 221 4.04 0.22 -4.24
CA GLY A 221 3.61 1.50 -4.79
C GLY A 221 2.48 1.29 -5.79
N GLY A 222 1.57 2.23 -5.80
CA GLY A 222 0.54 2.35 -6.82
C GLY A 222 0.42 3.82 -7.21
N SER A 223 -0.74 4.17 -7.73
CA SER A 223 -1.24 5.54 -7.90
C SER A 223 -2.58 5.47 -8.69
N PRO A 224 -3.54 6.34 -8.41
CA PRO A 224 -3.59 7.24 -7.26
C PRO A 224 -4.05 6.55 -5.98
N MET A 225 -4.02 7.28 -4.87
CA MET A 225 -4.90 7.03 -3.73
C MET A 225 -6.36 6.96 -4.23
N LEU A 226 -7.13 6.02 -3.67
CA LEU A 226 -8.56 5.87 -3.93
C LEU A 226 -9.37 6.25 -2.70
N VAL A 227 -8.95 5.76 -1.53
CA VAL A 227 -9.60 5.98 -0.24
C VAL A 227 -8.54 6.31 0.79
N LYS A 228 -8.78 7.34 1.59
CA LYS A 228 -7.95 7.70 2.74
C LYS A 228 -8.85 8.12 3.89
N ASP A 229 -8.57 7.57 5.08
CA ASP A 229 -9.30 7.85 6.32
C ASP A 229 -10.82 7.63 6.18
N GLY A 230 -11.20 6.57 5.44
CA GLY A 230 -12.59 6.20 5.20
C GLY A 230 -13.35 7.19 4.29
N ALA A 231 -12.64 7.97 3.47
CA ALA A 231 -13.24 8.86 2.48
C ALA A 231 -12.57 8.70 1.11
N ILE A 232 -13.35 8.88 0.04
CA ILE A 232 -12.82 8.88 -1.33
C ILE A 232 -11.83 10.04 -1.48
N ARG A 233 -10.62 9.71 -1.94
CA ARG A 233 -9.54 10.67 -2.14
C ARG A 233 -8.76 10.33 -3.41
N LEU A 234 -9.33 10.67 -4.56
CA LEU A 234 -8.66 10.55 -5.87
C LEU A 234 -7.59 11.64 -6.01
N THR A 235 -6.31 11.23 -6.07
CA THR A 235 -5.15 12.14 -6.11
C THR A 235 -4.28 11.96 -7.35
N ASP A 236 -4.84 11.50 -8.47
CA ASP A 236 -4.10 11.31 -9.72
C ASP A 236 -3.43 12.61 -10.21
N LYS A 237 -4.08 13.74 -9.96
CA LYS A 237 -3.54 15.07 -10.23
C LYS A 237 -2.31 15.37 -9.35
N GLU A 238 -2.44 15.28 -8.03
CA GLU A 238 -1.35 15.56 -7.08
C GLU A 238 -0.16 14.60 -7.22
N GLU A 239 -0.46 13.34 -7.56
CA GLU A 239 0.53 12.27 -7.77
C GLU A 239 1.19 12.30 -9.16
N MET A 240 0.77 13.26 -9.99
CA MET A 240 1.29 13.51 -11.33
C MET A 240 1.29 12.25 -12.19
N ILE A 241 0.18 11.52 -12.19
CA ILE A 241 0.03 10.31 -12.99
C ILE A 241 -1.08 10.49 -14.04
N SER A 242 -0.82 9.97 -15.25
CA SER A 242 -1.81 9.92 -16.32
C SER A 242 -2.22 8.46 -16.55
N VAL A 243 -3.24 8.01 -15.84
CA VAL A 243 -3.75 6.61 -15.86
C VAL A 243 -5.14 6.47 -16.46
N ASP A 244 -5.59 7.51 -17.18
CA ASP A 244 -6.95 7.65 -17.70
C ASP A 244 -8.00 7.28 -16.65
N ASN A 245 -8.34 8.27 -15.82
CA ASN A 245 -9.24 8.12 -14.68
C ASN A 245 -10.72 7.96 -15.09
N THR A 246 -11.11 8.48 -16.27
CA THR A 246 -12.50 8.61 -16.70
C THR A 246 -13.00 7.46 -17.58
N SER A 247 -12.13 6.71 -18.23
CA SER A 247 -12.57 5.58 -19.04
C SER A 247 -12.67 4.28 -18.25
N SER A 248 -13.60 3.44 -18.71
CA SER A 248 -13.78 2.09 -18.18
C SER A 248 -12.65 1.18 -18.65
N ARG A 249 -11.94 0.59 -17.70
CA ARG A 249 -10.77 -0.27 -17.94
C ARG A 249 -10.74 -1.43 -16.95
N PRO A 250 -9.97 -2.49 -17.21
CA PRO A 250 -9.54 -3.40 -16.15
C PRO A 250 -8.79 -2.62 -15.07
N ARG A 251 -9.05 -2.94 -13.80
CA ARG A 251 -8.47 -2.24 -12.65
C ARG A 251 -8.01 -3.24 -11.59
N THR A 252 -6.94 -2.89 -10.89
CA THR A 252 -6.43 -3.59 -9.72
C THR A 252 -6.29 -2.56 -8.60
N ALA A 253 -6.75 -2.89 -7.39
CA ALA A 253 -6.60 -2.04 -6.22
C ALA A 253 -6.25 -2.89 -4.98
N ILE A 254 -5.63 -2.25 -4.00
CA ILE A 254 -5.35 -2.85 -2.70
C ILE A 254 -5.75 -1.87 -1.59
N GLY A 255 -6.35 -2.38 -0.53
CA GLY A 255 -6.80 -1.59 0.61
C GLY A 255 -6.91 -2.40 1.89
N TYR A 256 -7.41 -1.78 2.96
CA TYR A 256 -7.60 -2.43 4.25
C TYR A 256 -8.89 -1.98 4.96
N LEU A 257 -9.46 -2.88 5.76
CA LEU A 257 -10.60 -2.61 6.63
C LEU A 257 -10.16 -2.10 8.00
N GLU A 258 -11.11 -1.56 8.77
CA GLU A 258 -10.89 -1.12 10.17
C GLU A 258 -10.27 -2.23 11.04
N ASN A 259 -10.65 -3.49 10.83
CA ASN A 259 -10.14 -4.63 11.59
C ASN A 259 -8.76 -5.13 11.13
N GLY A 260 -8.10 -4.44 10.20
CA GLY A 260 -6.77 -4.77 9.71
C GLY A 260 -6.72 -5.82 8.61
N LEU A 261 -7.87 -6.38 8.18
CA LEU A 261 -7.90 -7.26 7.01
C LEU A 261 -7.53 -6.47 5.74
N VAL A 262 -6.75 -7.11 4.87
CA VAL A 262 -6.31 -6.55 3.58
C VAL A 262 -7.26 -7.02 2.49
N LEU A 263 -7.62 -6.12 1.57
CA LEU A 263 -8.38 -6.44 0.36
C LEU A 263 -7.54 -6.23 -0.88
N VAL A 264 -7.57 -7.21 -1.78
CA VAL A 264 -7.11 -7.07 -3.16
C VAL A 264 -8.32 -7.14 -4.07
N PHE A 265 -8.62 -6.04 -4.74
CA PHE A 265 -9.71 -5.93 -5.68
C PHE A 265 -9.20 -6.01 -7.12
N VAL A 266 -9.89 -6.77 -7.97
CA VAL A 266 -9.72 -6.73 -9.42
C VAL A 266 -11.05 -6.64 -10.14
N ALA A 267 -11.09 -5.83 -11.19
CA ALA A 267 -12.20 -5.76 -12.13
C ALA A 267 -11.71 -6.13 -13.53
N GLU A 268 -12.41 -7.05 -14.18
CA GLU A 268 -12.24 -7.30 -15.60
C GLU A 268 -12.69 -6.08 -16.43
N GLY A 269 -12.16 -5.94 -17.64
CA GLY A 269 -12.58 -4.88 -18.55
C GLY A 269 -12.01 -5.05 -19.95
N GLY A 270 -12.21 -4.04 -20.80
CA GLY A 270 -11.78 -4.08 -22.20
C GLY A 270 -12.66 -4.96 -23.10
N ASN A 271 -13.85 -5.37 -22.62
CA ASN A 271 -14.80 -6.22 -23.34
C ASN A 271 -14.23 -7.58 -23.77
N THR A 272 -13.30 -8.14 -22.99
CA THR A 272 -12.79 -9.50 -23.22
C THR A 272 -13.82 -10.56 -22.90
N THR A 273 -14.69 -10.28 -21.92
CA THR A 273 -16.04 -10.85 -21.84
C THR A 273 -17.04 -9.85 -22.44
N GLU A 274 -18.01 -10.37 -23.18
CA GLU A 274 -18.99 -9.55 -23.89
C GLU A 274 -19.69 -8.55 -22.95
N SER A 275 -19.69 -7.28 -23.35
CA SER A 275 -20.31 -6.16 -22.60
C SER A 275 -19.74 -5.91 -21.19
N VAL A 276 -18.51 -6.35 -20.91
CA VAL A 276 -17.77 -6.02 -19.66
C VAL A 276 -16.68 -4.98 -19.98
N PRO A 277 -17.01 -3.67 -19.97
CA PRO A 277 -16.04 -2.63 -20.34
C PRO A 277 -15.01 -2.34 -19.25
N GLY A 278 -15.31 -2.66 -18.00
CA GLY A 278 -14.51 -2.34 -16.81
C GLY A 278 -14.98 -1.09 -16.08
N LEU A 279 -14.10 -0.52 -15.25
CA LEU A 279 -14.43 0.54 -14.30
C LEU A 279 -13.53 1.76 -14.46
N THR A 280 -14.10 2.92 -14.18
CA THR A 280 -13.38 4.18 -13.94
C THR A 280 -12.74 4.15 -12.55
N LEU A 281 -11.78 5.04 -12.27
CA LEU A 281 -11.16 5.09 -10.94
C LEU A 281 -12.15 5.47 -9.84
N LEU A 282 -13.09 6.38 -10.13
CA LEU A 282 -14.12 6.76 -9.17
C LEU A 282 -15.02 5.58 -8.80
N GLU A 283 -15.39 4.74 -9.78
CA GLU A 283 -16.18 3.54 -9.50
C GLU A 283 -15.42 2.52 -8.68
N VAL A 284 -14.12 2.32 -8.93
CA VAL A 284 -13.29 1.47 -8.06
C VAL A 284 -13.22 2.05 -6.65
N ALA A 285 -13.04 3.36 -6.49
CA ALA A 285 -13.04 4.00 -5.16
C ALA A 285 -14.38 3.81 -4.44
N ASN A 286 -15.51 3.94 -5.14
CA ASN A 286 -16.83 3.63 -4.59
C ASN A 286 -16.92 2.15 -4.15
N GLN A 287 -16.46 1.20 -4.99
CA GLN A 287 -16.45 -0.22 -4.59
C GLN A 287 -15.60 -0.45 -3.34
N MET A 288 -14.40 0.13 -3.26
CA MET A 288 -13.53 -0.01 -2.08
C MET A 288 -14.18 0.59 -0.82
N MET A 289 -14.89 1.72 -0.94
CA MET A 289 -15.68 2.32 0.14
C MET A 289 -16.86 1.44 0.57
N ASP A 290 -17.63 0.90 -0.38
CA ASP A 290 -18.77 0.02 -0.12
C ASP A 290 -18.36 -1.29 0.56
N LEU A 291 -17.13 -1.76 0.28
CA LEU A 291 -16.50 -2.89 0.95
C LEU A 291 -15.99 -2.55 2.36
N GLY A 292 -15.99 -1.27 2.75
CA GLY A 292 -15.60 -0.79 4.09
C GLY A 292 -14.13 -0.39 4.24
N CYS A 293 -13.40 -0.14 3.13
CA CYS A 293 -11.99 0.23 3.21
C CYS A 293 -11.77 1.55 3.96
N LYS A 294 -10.77 1.57 4.83
CA LYS A 294 -10.28 2.78 5.51
C LYS A 294 -9.15 3.45 4.74
N GLY A 295 -8.40 2.66 3.99
CA GLY A 295 -7.46 3.15 3.01
C GLY A 295 -7.39 2.22 1.81
N ALA A 296 -7.25 2.76 0.61
CA ALA A 296 -7.09 2.00 -0.62
C ALA A 296 -6.31 2.80 -1.66
N ILE A 297 -5.49 2.10 -2.44
CA ILE A 297 -4.74 2.65 -3.57
C ILE A 297 -5.06 1.86 -4.84
N ASN A 298 -4.96 2.52 -5.98
CA ASN A 298 -4.97 1.87 -7.28
C ASN A 298 -3.58 1.32 -7.61
N LEU A 299 -3.51 0.10 -8.12
CA LEU A 299 -2.30 -0.53 -8.67
C LEU A 299 -2.32 -0.44 -10.21
N ASP A 300 -1.32 -1.00 -10.88
CA ASP A 300 -1.30 -0.98 -12.34
C ASP A 300 -2.55 -1.69 -12.92
N GLY A 301 -3.12 -1.13 -13.98
CA GLY A 301 -4.40 -1.55 -14.53
C GLY A 301 -4.30 -2.04 -15.97
N GLY A 302 -5.42 -2.01 -16.69
CA GLY A 302 -5.45 -2.43 -18.10
C GLY A 302 -4.96 -3.86 -18.26
N GLY A 303 -4.14 -4.13 -19.29
CA GLY A 303 -3.58 -5.45 -19.57
C GLY A 303 -2.72 -6.04 -18.45
N SER A 304 -2.25 -5.22 -17.51
CA SER A 304 -1.52 -5.68 -16.32
C SER A 304 -2.45 -6.30 -15.28
N SER A 305 -3.76 -5.98 -15.28
CA SER A 305 -4.71 -6.44 -14.26
C SER A 305 -4.81 -7.96 -14.29
N THR A 306 -4.33 -8.62 -13.24
CA THR A 306 -4.41 -10.07 -13.11
C THR A 306 -4.42 -10.44 -11.63
N LEU A 307 -5.35 -11.30 -11.25
CA LEU A 307 -5.35 -11.99 -9.96
C LEU A 307 -5.38 -13.50 -10.24
N TYR A 308 -4.39 -14.19 -9.69
CA TYR A 308 -4.19 -15.62 -9.82
C TYR A 308 -4.28 -16.25 -8.44
N VAL A 309 -5.29 -17.07 -8.20
CA VAL A 309 -5.60 -17.64 -6.87
C VAL A 309 -5.77 -19.14 -7.02
N ASN A 310 -5.13 -19.91 -6.14
CA ASN A 310 -5.22 -21.36 -6.12
C ASN A 310 -5.07 -22.00 -7.53
N ASN A 311 -3.97 -21.65 -8.21
CA ASN A 311 -3.63 -22.15 -9.55
C ASN A 311 -4.61 -21.75 -10.67
N LYS A 312 -5.42 -20.70 -10.49
CA LYS A 312 -6.42 -20.26 -11.48
C LYS A 312 -6.49 -18.73 -11.62
N HIS A 313 -6.73 -18.26 -12.85
CA HIS A 313 -7.08 -16.86 -13.10
C HIS A 313 -8.51 -16.57 -12.61
N THR A 314 -8.72 -15.40 -11.99
CA THR A 314 -10.07 -14.95 -11.61
C THR A 314 -10.76 -14.13 -12.70
N ILE A 315 -10.00 -13.29 -13.41
CA ILE A 315 -10.48 -12.45 -14.51
C ILE A 315 -9.80 -12.83 -15.83
N LYS A 316 -10.46 -12.53 -16.95
CA LYS A 316 -9.86 -12.68 -18.28
C LYS A 316 -8.90 -11.50 -18.57
N PRO A 317 -7.60 -11.75 -18.84
CA PRO A 317 -6.67 -10.68 -19.20
C PRO A 317 -7.16 -9.88 -20.42
N SER A 318 -6.92 -8.57 -20.42
CA SER A 318 -7.40 -7.70 -21.51
C SER A 318 -6.49 -7.64 -22.73
N ASP A 319 -5.23 -8.06 -22.59
CA ASP A 319 -4.30 -8.05 -23.71
C ASP A 319 -4.61 -9.21 -24.68
N PRO A 320 -4.55 -8.99 -26.00
CA PRO A 320 -4.84 -10.03 -27.00
C PRO A 320 -3.95 -11.27 -26.90
N SER A 321 -2.72 -11.11 -26.40
CA SER A 321 -1.75 -12.21 -26.17
C SER A 321 -1.96 -12.94 -24.84
N GLY A 322 -3.02 -12.61 -24.10
CA GLY A 322 -3.32 -13.16 -22.78
C GLY A 322 -2.68 -12.35 -21.66
N GLU A 323 -2.22 -13.03 -20.62
CA GLU A 323 -1.60 -12.40 -19.45
C GLU A 323 -0.31 -11.65 -19.81
N ARG A 324 -0.27 -10.35 -19.50
CA ARG A 324 0.88 -9.47 -19.70
C ARG A 324 1.99 -9.77 -18.68
N THR A 325 3.25 -9.61 -19.09
CA THR A 325 4.36 -9.56 -18.14
C THR A 325 4.39 -8.23 -17.40
N VAL A 326 4.47 -8.27 -16.08
CA VAL A 326 4.53 -7.09 -15.21
C VAL A 326 5.85 -7.06 -14.47
N LYS A 327 6.37 -5.86 -14.17
CA LYS A 327 7.68 -5.70 -13.54
C LYS A 327 7.69 -6.04 -12.05
N SER A 328 6.56 -5.85 -11.37
CA SER A 328 6.38 -6.19 -9.97
C SER A 328 5.04 -6.90 -9.74
N ALA A 329 4.98 -7.70 -8.68
CA ALA A 329 3.78 -8.42 -8.25
C ALA A 329 3.73 -8.48 -6.72
N LEU A 330 2.54 -8.67 -6.18
CA LEU A 330 2.36 -9.13 -4.80
C LEU A 330 2.09 -10.63 -4.84
N VAL A 331 2.84 -11.39 -4.05
CA VAL A 331 2.58 -12.81 -3.79
C VAL A 331 2.08 -12.97 -2.36
N PHE A 332 1.00 -13.72 -2.20
CA PHE A 332 0.41 -14.05 -0.90
C PHE A 332 0.62 -15.52 -0.62
N LYS A 333 1.32 -15.83 0.47
CA LYS A 333 1.78 -17.17 0.77
C LYS A 333 1.65 -17.49 2.26
N LYS A 334 1.74 -18.78 2.58
CA LYS A 334 1.80 -19.25 3.96
C LYS A 334 3.06 -18.70 4.64
N LYS A 335 2.89 -18.13 5.84
CA LYS A 335 3.99 -17.78 6.75
C LYS A 335 4.75 -19.01 7.25
#